data_AF-A0A1Z9GRH2-F1
#
_entry.id   AF-A0A1Z9GRH2-F1
#
_cell.length_a   1.000
_cell.length_b   1.000
_cell.length_c   1.000
_cell.angle_alpha   90.00
_cell.angle_beta   90.00
_cell.angle_gamma   90.00
#
_symmetry.space_group_name_H-M   'P 1'
#
loop_
_entity.id
_entity.type
_entity.pdbx_description
1 polymer ?
#
loop_
_entity_poly.entity_id
_entity_poly.type
_entity_poly.pdbx_seq_one_letter_code
_entity_poly.pdbx_strand_id
1 'polypeptide(L)'
;AGKSAQAAANYNAKIMERNAQMKEQEAKQIMSVHNEYSLPKFDRTMEEIQGATKTSYLVRGAALSGTPLEMIYEQEIQLQTDRDIMDYNAENARDQANNAAIQARADADMQRWRGKVAKKASYYAAGASLLDLGMKAKTAGII
;
A
#
# COMPACT_ATOMS: atom_id res chain seq x y z
N ALA A 1 7.96 -35.63 -0.71
CA ALA A 1 6.80 -34.76 -0.39
C ALA A 1 7.22 -33.43 0.27
N GLY A 2 7.84 -33.42 1.45
CA GLY A 2 8.13 -32.18 2.20
C GLY A 2 9.03 -31.14 1.51
N LYS A 3 10.04 -31.57 0.73
CA LYS A 3 10.92 -30.63 -0.03
C LYS A 3 10.15 -29.90 -1.14
N SER A 4 9.28 -30.61 -1.86
CA SER A 4 8.44 -30.03 -2.92
C SER A 4 7.42 -29.04 -2.37
N ALA A 5 6.80 -29.36 -1.22
CA ALA A 5 5.88 -28.44 -0.53
C ALA A 5 6.57 -27.15 -0.08
N GLN A 6 7.80 -27.25 0.45
CA GLN A 6 8.59 -26.07 0.80
C GLN A 6 8.95 -25.23 -0.44
N ALA A 7 9.35 -25.87 -1.54
CA ALA A 7 9.68 -25.16 -2.78
C ALA A 7 8.47 -24.39 -3.35
N ALA A 8 7.29 -25.01 -3.38
CA ALA A 8 6.06 -24.37 -3.80
C ALA A 8 5.69 -23.18 -2.89
N ALA A 9 5.83 -23.34 -1.58
CA ALA A 9 5.59 -22.27 -0.62
C ALA A 9 6.54 -21.08 -0.82
N ASN A 10 7.83 -21.34 -1.05
CA ASN A 10 8.81 -20.30 -1.34
C ASN A 10 8.52 -19.56 -2.66
N TYR A 11 8.05 -20.29 -3.67
CA TYR A 11 7.67 -19.69 -4.96
C TYR A 11 6.47 -18.75 -4.80
N ASN A 12 5.42 -19.19 -4.11
CA ASN A 12 4.25 -18.35 -3.83
C ASN A 12 4.63 -17.11 -3.00
N ALA A 13 5.50 -17.27 -2.00
CA ALA A 13 6.01 -16.15 -1.22
C ALA A 13 6.75 -15.13 -2.09
N LYS A 14 7.54 -15.58 -3.08
CA LYS A 14 8.23 -14.68 -4.02
C LYS A 14 7.26 -13.88 -4.89
N ILE A 15 6.12 -14.47 -5.28
CA ILE A 15 5.07 -13.75 -6.00
C ILE A 15 4.46 -12.68 -5.09
N MET A 16 4.14 -13.02 -3.85
CA MET A 16 3.61 -12.08 -2.87
C MET A 16 4.58 -10.92 -2.60
N GLU A 17 5.88 -11.18 -2.48
CA GLU A 17 6.92 -10.15 -2.36
C GLU A 17 6.98 -9.22 -3.58
N ARG A 18 6.82 -9.76 -4.80
CA ARG A 18 6.73 -8.94 -6.01
C ARG A 18 5.48 -8.05 -5.97
N ASN A 19 4.34 -8.61 -5.54
CA ASN A 19 3.11 -7.84 -5.40
C ASN A 19 3.29 -6.70 -4.38
N ALA A 20 3.98 -6.96 -3.26
CA ALA A 20 4.34 -5.93 -2.30
C ALA A 20 5.18 -4.81 -2.93
N GLN A 21 6.20 -5.16 -3.72
CA GLN A 21 7.02 -4.17 -4.43
C GLN A 21 6.21 -3.32 -5.41
N MET A 22 5.27 -3.94 -6.16
CA MET A 22 4.37 -3.19 -7.04
C MET A 22 3.49 -2.22 -6.26
N LYS A 23 2.99 -2.63 -5.08
CA LYS A 23 2.20 -1.75 -4.20
C LYS A 23 3.00 -0.60 -3.61
N GLU A 24 4.29 -0.80 -3.29
CA GLU A 24 5.17 0.29 -2.89
C GLU A 24 5.45 1.26 -4.05
N GLN A 25 5.57 0.77 -5.28
CA GLN A 25 5.72 1.62 -6.46
C GLN A 25 4.44 2.41 -6.74
N GLU A 26 3.27 1.78 -6.58
CA GLU A 26 1.95 2.44 -6.68
C GLU A 26 1.84 3.57 -5.65
N ALA A 27 2.22 3.34 -4.38
CA ALA A 27 2.24 4.37 -3.35
C ALA A 27 3.14 5.57 -3.72
N LYS A 28 4.32 5.31 -4.30
CA LYS A 28 5.21 6.37 -4.80
C LYS A 28 4.60 7.13 -5.98
N GLN A 29 3.96 6.42 -6.90
CA GLN A 29 3.33 7.02 -8.07
C GLN A 29 2.17 7.93 -7.66
N ILE A 30 1.36 7.53 -6.68
CA ILE A 30 0.26 8.34 -6.13
C ILE A 30 0.79 9.70 -5.66
N MET A 31 1.85 9.70 -4.84
CA MET A 31 2.44 10.93 -4.34
C MET A 31 3.16 11.74 -5.42
N SER A 32 3.80 11.08 -6.39
CA SER A 32 4.44 11.76 -7.52
C SER A 32 3.41 12.49 -8.37
N VAL A 33 2.29 11.85 -8.74
CA VAL A 33 1.20 12.51 -9.48
C VAL A 33 0.61 13.67 -8.69
N HIS A 34 0.40 13.49 -7.38
CA HIS A 34 -0.10 14.54 -6.52
C HIS A 34 0.84 15.76 -6.48
N ASN A 35 2.12 15.54 -6.19
CA ASN A 35 3.11 16.61 -6.01
C ASN A 35 3.54 17.27 -7.32
N GLU A 36 3.65 16.51 -8.42
CA GLU A 36 4.23 16.99 -9.68
C GLU A 36 3.16 17.50 -10.64
N TYR A 37 1.90 17.09 -10.48
CA TYR A 37 0.82 17.45 -11.40
C TYR A 37 -0.39 18.06 -10.71
N SER A 38 -0.99 17.37 -9.75
CA SER A 38 -2.26 17.83 -9.15
C SER A 38 -2.08 19.12 -8.37
N LEU A 39 -1.10 19.18 -7.48
CA LEU A 39 -0.83 20.34 -6.62
C LEU A 39 -0.39 21.58 -7.43
N PRO A 40 0.57 21.49 -8.36
CA PRO A 40 0.93 22.65 -9.19
C PRO A 40 -0.21 23.14 -10.08
N LYS A 41 -1.07 22.24 -10.57
CA LYS A 41 -2.25 22.61 -11.34
C LYS A 41 -3.27 23.35 -10.47
N PHE A 42 -3.49 22.85 -9.25
CA PHE A 42 -4.35 23.48 -8.27
C PHE A 42 -3.86 24.89 -7.91
N ASP A 43 -2.58 25.04 -7.59
CA ASP A 43 -1.96 26.33 -7.26
C ASP A 43 -2.13 27.35 -8.42
N ARG A 44 -1.91 26.92 -9.68
CA ARG A 44 -2.15 27.78 -10.84
C ARG A 44 -3.61 28.21 -10.95
N THR A 45 -4.55 27.30 -10.74
CA THR A 45 -5.98 27.62 -10.77
C THR A 45 -6.36 28.59 -9.63
N MET A 46 -5.77 28.43 -8.44
CA MET A 46 -5.96 29.40 -7.35
C MET A 46 -5.48 30.80 -7.73
N GLU A 47 -4.27 30.92 -8.30
CA GLU A 47 -3.73 32.22 -8.75
C GLU A 47 -4.64 32.89 -9.80
N GLU A 48 -5.18 32.12 -10.75
CA GLU A 48 -6.11 32.61 -11.75
C GLU A 48 -7.42 33.11 -11.14
N ILE A 49 -8.00 32.37 -10.19
CA ILE A 49 -9.24 32.73 -9.49
C ILE A 49 -9.04 34.00 -8.65
N GLN A 50 -7.96 34.06 -7.87
CA GLN A 50 -7.63 35.25 -7.07
C GLN A 50 -7.37 36.47 -7.96
N GLY A 51 -6.65 36.29 -9.07
CA GLY A 51 -6.36 37.33 -10.05
C GLY A 51 -7.63 37.88 -10.70
N ALA A 52 -8.52 36.99 -11.18
CA ALA A 52 -9.81 37.36 -11.77
C ALA A 52 -10.73 38.06 -10.76
N THR A 53 -10.75 37.57 -9.51
CA THR A 53 -11.55 38.17 -8.43
C THR A 53 -11.04 39.58 -8.11
N LYS A 54 -9.73 39.76 -7.95
CA LYS A 54 -9.12 41.07 -7.70
C LYS A 54 -9.37 42.06 -8.84
N THR A 55 -9.18 41.64 -10.10
CA THR A 55 -9.48 42.50 -11.26
C THR A 55 -10.97 42.85 -11.36
N SER A 56 -11.87 41.92 -11.08
CA SER A 56 -13.32 42.17 -11.04
C SER A 56 -13.69 43.25 -10.02
N TYR A 57 -13.13 43.19 -8.80
CA TYR A 57 -13.35 44.22 -7.79
C TYR A 57 -12.75 45.58 -8.18
N LEU A 58 -11.54 45.59 -8.74
CA LEU A 58 -10.89 46.81 -9.23
C LEU A 58 -11.67 47.47 -10.38
N VAL A 59 -12.12 46.70 -11.37
CA VAL A 59 -12.90 47.20 -12.52
C VAL A 59 -14.25 47.77 -12.09
N ARG A 60 -14.89 47.18 -11.07
CA ARG A 60 -16.19 47.65 -10.54
C ARG A 60 -16.07 48.89 -9.64
N GLY A 61 -14.86 49.41 -9.40
CA GLY A 61 -14.63 50.58 -8.55
C GLY A 61 -14.99 50.34 -7.08
N ALA A 62 -15.16 49.08 -6.67
CA ALA A 62 -15.45 48.73 -5.29
C ALA A 62 -14.16 48.85 -4.47
N ALA A 63 -14.16 49.67 -3.42
CA ALA A 63 -13.09 49.63 -2.43
C ALA A 63 -13.07 48.21 -1.81
N LEU A 64 -11.89 47.59 -1.72
CA LEU A 64 -11.67 46.32 -1.03
C LEU A 64 -11.80 46.53 0.50
N SER A 65 -13.01 46.80 0.96
CA SER A 65 -13.34 47.12 2.35
C SER A 65 -14.76 46.65 2.68
N GLY A 66 -14.95 46.06 3.86
CA GLY A 66 -16.24 45.49 4.26
C GLY A 66 -16.55 44.17 3.56
N THR A 67 -17.80 43.97 3.14
CA THR A 67 -18.32 42.70 2.58
C THR A 67 -17.53 42.11 1.40
N PRO A 68 -17.02 42.90 0.42
CA PRO A 68 -16.13 42.38 -0.63
C PRO A 68 -14.85 41.72 -0.12
N LEU A 69 -14.26 42.24 0.96
CA LEU A 69 -13.03 41.70 1.54
C LEU A 69 -13.32 40.40 2.32
N GLU A 70 -14.46 40.33 3.01
CA GLU A 70 -14.94 39.09 3.66
C GLU A 70 -15.16 37.98 2.65
N MET A 71 -15.78 38.27 1.49
CA MET A 71 -15.98 37.27 0.43
C MET A 71 -14.66 36.70 -0.12
N ILE A 72 -13.65 37.56 -0.33
CA ILE A 72 -12.32 37.09 -0.77
C ILE A 72 -11.67 36.22 0.30
N TYR A 73 -11.81 36.60 1.57
CA TYR A 73 -11.28 35.84 2.69
C TYR A 73 -11.96 34.46 2.83
N GLU A 74 -13.28 34.40 2.71
CA GLU A 74 -14.02 33.14 2.71
C GLU A 74 -13.62 32.24 1.53
N GLN A 75 -13.45 32.82 0.33
CA GLN A 75 -12.96 32.10 -0.84
C GLN A 75 -11.57 31.51 -0.58
N GLU A 76 -10.66 32.29 0.02
CA GLU A 76 -9.31 31.81 0.35
C GLU A 76 -9.35 30.63 1.34
N ILE A 77 -10.18 30.71 2.38
CA ILE A 77 -10.39 29.60 3.33
C ILE A 77 -10.91 28.35 2.61
N GLN A 78 -11.86 28.51 1.69
CA GLN A 78 -12.40 27.38 0.92
C GLN A 78 -11.31 26.73 0.07
N LEU A 79 -10.49 27.52 -0.63
CA LEU A 79 -9.41 26.99 -1.45
C LEU A 79 -8.33 26.29 -0.61
N GLN A 80 -7.99 26.83 0.58
CA GLN A 80 -7.10 26.13 1.51
C GLN A 80 -7.70 24.81 1.99
N THR A 81 -9.00 24.79 2.29
CA THR A 81 -9.71 23.55 2.67
C THR A 81 -9.69 22.52 1.53
N ASP A 82 -9.89 22.96 0.29
CA ASP A 82 -9.83 22.08 -0.89
C ASP A 82 -8.42 21.49 -1.09
N ARG A 83 -7.39 22.29 -0.84
CA ARG A 83 -5.99 21.83 -0.85
C ARG A 83 -5.77 20.74 0.20
N ASP A 84 -6.18 20.99 1.45
CA ASP A 84 -6.02 20.05 2.55
C ASP A 84 -6.77 18.73 2.28
N ILE A 85 -7.97 18.81 1.71
CA ILE A 85 -8.74 17.63 1.27
C ILE A 85 -7.97 16.86 0.18
N MET A 86 -7.38 17.56 -0.78
CA MET A 86 -6.60 16.93 -1.85
C MET A 86 -5.36 16.22 -1.29
N ASP A 87 -4.61 16.89 -0.41
CA ASP A 87 -3.45 16.34 0.28
C ASP A 87 -3.84 15.10 1.09
N TYR A 88 -4.88 15.21 1.92
CA TYR A 88 -5.41 14.10 2.72
C TYR A 88 -5.82 12.90 1.85
N ASN A 89 -6.51 13.13 0.73
CA ASN A 89 -6.94 12.06 -0.17
C ASN A 89 -5.74 11.34 -0.80
N ALA A 90 -4.71 12.09 -1.20
CA ALA A 90 -3.48 11.52 -1.75
C ALA A 90 -2.72 10.69 -0.69
N GLU A 91 -2.61 11.19 0.54
CA GLU A 91 -1.97 10.48 1.64
C GLU A 91 -2.72 9.21 2.03
N ASN A 92 -4.05 9.28 2.14
CA ASN A 92 -4.88 8.11 2.41
C ASN A 92 -4.72 7.04 1.33
N ALA A 93 -4.71 7.43 0.05
CA ALA A 93 -4.49 6.49 -1.06
C ALA A 93 -3.08 5.86 -1.01
N ARG A 94 -2.04 6.66 -0.73
CA ARG A 94 -0.66 6.19 -0.52
C ARG A 94 -0.62 5.17 0.61
N ASP A 95 -1.25 5.47 1.75
CA ASP A 95 -1.20 4.64 2.94
C ASP A 95 -1.97 3.33 2.75
N GLN A 96 -3.08 3.35 2.01
CA GLN A 96 -3.77 2.12 1.59
C GLN A 96 -2.86 1.22 0.73
N ALA A 97 -2.12 1.80 -0.22
CA ALA A 97 -1.17 1.05 -1.05
C ALA A 97 -0.02 0.48 -0.21
N ASN A 98 0.54 1.26 0.73
CA ASN A 98 1.57 0.81 1.66
C ASN A 98 1.06 -0.33 2.56
N ASN A 99 -0.16 -0.21 3.10
CA ASN A 99 -0.77 -1.25 3.93
C ASN A 99 -0.97 -2.56 3.14
N ALA A 100 -1.40 -2.46 1.88
CA ALA A 100 -1.48 -3.62 0.99
C ALA A 100 -0.10 -4.27 0.74
N ALA A 101 0.96 -3.47 0.63
CA ALA A 101 2.33 -3.98 0.51
C ALA A 101 2.79 -4.72 1.78
N ILE A 102 2.52 -4.14 2.96
CA ILE A 102 2.83 -4.75 4.26
C ILE A 102 2.09 -6.07 4.42
N GLN A 103 0.80 -6.10 4.09
CA GLN A 103 -0.01 -7.32 4.14
C GLN A 103 0.55 -8.41 3.21
N ALA A 104 0.89 -8.06 1.97
CA ALA A 104 1.47 -9.01 1.03
C ALA A 104 2.81 -9.59 1.53
N ARG A 105 3.64 -8.79 2.22
CA ARG A 105 4.86 -9.29 2.88
C ARG A 105 4.54 -10.24 4.03
N ALA A 106 3.57 -9.89 4.87
CA ALA A 106 3.16 -10.75 5.97
C ALA A 106 2.63 -12.11 5.46
N ASP A 107 1.86 -12.10 4.38
CA ASP A 107 1.37 -13.32 3.73
C ASP A 107 2.53 -14.15 3.15
N ALA A 108 3.55 -13.51 2.57
CA ALA A 108 4.74 -14.19 2.06
C ALA A 108 5.50 -14.92 3.18
N ASP A 109 5.72 -14.25 4.30
CA ASP A 109 6.40 -14.84 5.46
C ASP A 109 5.60 -15.97 6.08
N MET A 110 4.28 -15.81 6.17
CA MET A 110 3.36 -16.83 6.62
C MET A 110 3.39 -18.05 5.68
N GLN A 111 3.44 -17.84 4.37
CA GLN A 111 3.55 -18.91 3.38
C GLN A 111 4.87 -19.69 3.52
N ARG A 112 6.00 -18.99 3.70
CA ARG A 112 7.30 -19.61 3.99
C ARG A 112 7.26 -20.44 5.26
N TRP A 113 6.60 -19.93 6.31
CA TRP A 113 6.43 -20.64 7.56
C TRP A 113 5.63 -21.94 7.36
N ARG A 114 4.49 -21.89 6.66
CA ARG A 114 3.70 -23.09 6.32
C ARG A 114 4.53 -24.12 5.56
N GLY A 115 5.35 -23.69 4.60
CA GLY A 115 6.26 -24.56 3.87
C GLY A 115 7.30 -25.24 4.76
N LYS A 116 7.89 -24.50 5.72
CA LYS A 116 8.83 -25.06 6.71
C LYS A 116 8.16 -26.10 7.60
N VAL A 117 6.95 -25.81 8.09
CA VAL A 117 6.16 -26.73 8.92
C VAL A 117 5.81 -28.01 8.15
N ALA A 118 5.33 -27.89 6.91
CA ALA A 118 4.98 -29.04 6.07
C ALA A 118 6.20 -29.94 5.79
N LYS A 119 7.37 -29.35 5.55
CA LYS A 119 8.62 -30.11 5.40
C LYS A 119 8.98 -30.86 6.68
N LYS A 120 8.90 -30.19 7.83
CA LYS A 120 9.21 -30.78 9.13
C LYS A 120 8.25 -31.95 9.44
N ALA A 121 6.95 -31.77 9.22
CA ALA A 121 5.95 -32.83 9.36
C ALA A 121 6.24 -34.03 8.46
N SER A 122 6.54 -33.79 7.17
CA SER A 122 6.90 -34.86 6.23
C SER A 122 8.18 -35.61 6.62
N TYR A 123 9.15 -34.92 7.24
CA TYR A 123 10.38 -35.56 7.72
C TYR A 123 10.11 -36.48 8.92
N TYR A 124 9.32 -36.04 9.90
CA TYR A 124 8.93 -36.88 11.02
C TYR A 124 8.07 -38.07 10.60
N ALA A 125 7.11 -37.87 9.68
CA ALA A 125 6.30 -38.96 9.14
C ALA A 125 7.20 -40.03 8.49
N ALA A 126 8.16 -39.63 7.66
CA ALA A 126 9.11 -40.56 7.06
C ALA A 126 9.98 -41.28 8.11
N GLY A 127 10.45 -40.57 9.14
CA GLY A 127 11.22 -41.17 10.23
C GLY A 127 10.42 -42.17 11.06
N ALA A 128 9.17 -41.86 11.39
CA ALA A 128 8.26 -42.75 12.08
C ALA A 128 7.95 -44.00 11.25
N SER A 129 7.71 -43.85 9.94
CA SER A 129 7.51 -44.99 9.04
C SER A 129 8.75 -45.88 8.95
N LEU A 130 9.96 -45.31 8.88
CA LEU A 130 11.20 -46.08 8.89
C LEU A 130 11.41 -46.82 10.22
N LEU A 131 11.07 -46.19 11.34
CA LEU A 131 11.15 -46.83 12.66
C LEU A 131 10.14 -47.99 12.79
N ASP A 132 8.90 -47.81 12.34
CA ASP A 132 7.86 -48.86 12.32
C ASP A 132 8.26 -50.03 11.40
N LEU A 133 8.79 -49.74 10.21
CA LEU A 133 9.36 -50.74 9.30
C LEU A 133 10.53 -51.50 9.95
N GLY A 134 11.44 -50.79 10.62
CA GLY A 134 12.57 -51.40 11.32
C GLY A 134 12.14 -52.28 12.50
N MET A 135 11.10 -51.87 13.25
CA MET A 135 10.52 -52.68 14.31
C MET A 135 9.86 -53.94 13.76
N LYS A 136 9.04 -53.83 12.71
CA LYS A 136 8.39 -54.97 12.03
C LYS A 136 9.39 -55.95 11.44
N ALA A 137 10.47 -55.45 10.84
CA ALA A 137 11.54 -56.30 10.31
C ALA A 137 12.28 -57.06 11.43
N LYS A 138 12.53 -56.40 12.58
CA LYS A 138 13.16 -57.04 13.74
C LYS A 138 12.28 -58.11 14.38
N THR A 139 10.97 -57.91 14.49
CA THR A 139 10.05 -58.95 14.99
C THR A 139 9.85 -60.08 14.00
N ALA A 140 9.90 -59.83 12.70
CA ALA A 140 9.80 -60.88 11.67
C ALA A 140 11.05 -61.77 11.59
N GLY A 141 12.22 -61.29 12.00
CA GLY A 141 13.47 -62.07 12.03
C GLY A 141 13.77 -62.77 13.36
N ILE A 142 12.89 -62.68 14.36
CA ILE A 142 13.02 -63.34 15.69
C ILE A 142 12.09 -64.58 15.79
N ILE A 143 11.51 -65.03 14.67
CA ILE A 143 10.85 -66.33 14.52
C ILE A 143 11.71 -67.19 13.61
#